data_AF-A0A2V9AG55-F1
#
_entry.id   AF-A0A2V9AG55-F1
#
_cell.length_a   1.000
_cell.length_b   1.000
_cell.length_c   1.000
_cell.angle_alpha   90.00
_cell.angle_beta   90.00
_cell.angle_gamma   90.00
#
_symmetry.space_group_name_H-M   'P 1'
#
loop_
_entity.id
_entity.type
_entity.pdbx_description
1 polymer ?
#
loop_
_entity_poly.entity_id
_entity_poly.type
_entity_poly.pdbx_seq_one_letter_code
_entity_poly.pdbx_strand_id
1 'polypeptide(L)'
;MPVLTGQKLKHLLTVYRRDRQTCFTVAANPQFLREGTAVNDFLHPERIVTGVEDSETERTLREIYRPILEQNFHCPMHREGCPRRSAPHLLVTSIKSAELIKHTSNSFLAVKISYANVLADLCERLGADVQEVTHAIG
;
A
#
# COMPACT_ATOMS: atom_id res chain seq x y z
N MET A 1 9.63 5.16 -1.61
CA MET A 1 10.87 4.80 -2.34
C MET A 1 10.65 5.04 -3.81
N PRO A 2 11.52 5.76 -4.53
CA PRO A 2 11.42 5.95 -5.99
C PRO A 2 11.30 4.62 -6.73
N VAL A 3 10.68 4.62 -7.91
CA VAL A 3 10.66 3.44 -8.78
C VAL A 3 12.09 3.07 -9.16
N LEU A 4 12.36 1.77 -9.29
CA LEU A 4 13.67 1.13 -9.57
C LEU A 4 14.60 1.01 -8.34
N THR A 5 14.13 1.31 -7.13
CA THR A 5 14.96 1.15 -5.92
C THR A 5 15.32 -0.32 -5.69
N GLY A 6 14.35 -1.23 -5.84
CA GLY A 6 14.57 -2.67 -5.70
C GLY A 6 15.58 -3.21 -6.72
N GLN A 7 15.57 -2.70 -7.95
CA GLN A 7 16.56 -3.09 -8.96
C GLN A 7 17.97 -2.61 -8.61
N LYS A 8 18.09 -1.37 -8.15
CA LYS A 8 19.38 -0.82 -7.69
C LYS A 8 19.91 -1.60 -6.50
N LEU A 9 19.04 -1.95 -5.54
CA LEU A 9 19.41 -2.79 -4.39
C LEU A 9 19.89 -4.17 -4.83
N LYS A 10 19.15 -4.85 -5.70
CA LYS A 10 19.55 -6.16 -6.22
C LYS A 10 20.90 -6.11 -6.92
N HIS A 11 21.14 -5.08 -7.72
CA HIS A 11 22.42 -4.85 -8.37
C HIS A 11 23.56 -4.65 -7.36
N LEU A 12 23.37 -3.76 -6.38
CA LEU A 12 24.37 -3.48 -5.34
C LEU A 12 24.70 -4.74 -4.53
N LEU A 13 23.69 -5.50 -4.10
CA LEU A 13 23.90 -6.77 -3.38
C LEU A 13 24.69 -7.78 -4.22
N THR A 14 24.47 -7.79 -5.54
CA THR A 14 25.21 -8.66 -6.46
C THR A 14 26.66 -8.25 -6.62
N VAL A 15 26.93 -6.94 -6.67
CA VAL A 15 28.29 -6.37 -6.84
C VAL A 15 29.13 -6.52 -5.57
N TYR A 16 28.53 -6.28 -4.40
CA TYR A 16 29.24 -6.23 -3.12
C TYR A 16 29.24 -7.55 -2.33
N ARG A 17 28.67 -8.63 -2.87
CA ARG A 17 28.73 -9.94 -2.20
C ARG A 17 30.17 -10.42 -2.09
N ARG A 18 30.58 -10.85 -0.88
CA ARG A 18 31.93 -11.37 -0.60
C ARG A 18 32.16 -12.76 -1.19
N ASP A 19 31.10 -13.54 -1.34
CA ASP A 19 31.13 -14.89 -1.87
C ASP A 19 30.05 -15.06 -2.96
N ARG A 20 30.33 -15.90 -3.96
CA ARG A 20 29.44 -16.18 -5.09
C ARG A 20 28.35 -17.21 -4.78
N GLN A 21 28.47 -17.98 -3.70
CA GLN A 21 27.44 -18.95 -3.30
C GLN A 21 26.29 -18.31 -2.53
N THR A 22 26.50 -17.12 -1.96
CA THR A 22 25.41 -16.39 -1.29
C THR A 22 24.45 -15.79 -2.32
N CYS A 23 23.17 -16.19 -2.22
CA CYS A 23 22.07 -15.69 -3.02
C CYS A 23 21.18 -14.78 -2.17
N PHE A 24 20.72 -13.67 -2.77
CA PHE A 24 19.78 -12.74 -2.13
C PHE A 24 18.57 -12.54 -3.03
N THR A 25 17.39 -12.45 -2.43
CA THR A 25 16.17 -11.99 -3.10
C THR A 25 15.81 -10.59 -2.62
N VAL A 26 15.11 -9.84 -3.48
CA VAL A 26 14.65 -8.49 -3.17
C VAL A 26 13.15 -8.48 -3.40
N ALA A 27 12.41 -7.90 -2.48
CA ALA A 27 10.98 -7.68 -2.61
C ALA A 27 10.64 -6.21 -2.31
N ALA A 28 9.56 -5.73 -2.91
CA ALA A 28 8.94 -4.46 -2.59
C ALA A 28 7.69 -4.70 -1.73
N ASN A 29 7.53 -3.94 -0.66
CA ASN A 29 6.38 -4.06 0.23
C ASN A 29 5.94 -2.65 0.66
N PRO A 30 5.24 -1.92 -0.24
CA PRO A 30 4.83 -0.55 0.04
C PRO A 30 3.80 -0.47 1.17
N GLN A 31 3.99 0.47 2.09
CA GLN A 31 3.05 0.74 3.18
C GLN A 31 1.97 1.77 2.78
N PHE A 32 0.75 1.63 3.27
CA PHE A 32 -0.38 2.56 3.05
C PHE A 32 -0.94 3.15 4.35
N LEU A 33 -0.11 3.22 5.40
CA LEU A 33 -0.50 3.71 6.71
C LEU A 33 -0.76 5.22 6.71
N ARG A 34 -1.77 5.65 7.48
CA ARG A 34 -2.03 7.06 7.75
C ARG A 34 -1.56 7.44 9.15
N GLU A 35 -1.16 8.70 9.30
CA GLU A 35 -0.78 9.24 10.60
C GLU A 35 -2.00 9.27 11.54
N GLY A 36 -1.80 8.98 12.82
CA GLY A 36 -2.87 8.83 13.81
C GLY A 36 -3.60 7.48 13.82
N THR A 37 -3.58 6.72 12.71
CA THR A 37 -4.25 5.40 12.61
C THR A 37 -3.30 4.26 12.23
N ALA A 38 -1.99 4.47 12.24
CA ALA A 38 -0.99 3.54 11.71
C ALA A 38 -1.11 2.10 12.27
N VAL A 39 -1.32 1.92 13.58
CA VAL A 39 -1.45 0.59 14.19
C VAL A 39 -2.72 -0.10 13.69
N ASN A 40 -3.85 0.62 13.62
CA ASN A 40 -5.10 0.10 13.07
C ASN A 40 -4.98 -0.23 11.58
N ASP A 41 -4.36 0.65 10.79
CA ASP A 41 -4.19 0.47 9.35
C ASP A 41 -3.24 -0.69 9.02
N PHE A 42 -2.27 -0.98 9.90
CA PHE A 42 -1.37 -2.12 9.74
C PHE A 42 -2.06 -3.45 10.06
N LEU A 43 -2.85 -3.50 11.13
CA LEU A 43 -3.54 -4.71 11.59
C LEU A 43 -4.80 -5.02 10.78
N HIS A 44 -5.41 -3.97 10.21
CA HIS A 44 -6.63 -4.06 9.42
C HIS A 44 -6.51 -3.27 8.11
N PRO A 45 -5.56 -3.62 7.23
CA PRO A 45 -5.43 -2.95 5.96
C PRO A 45 -6.61 -3.33 5.06
N GLU A 46 -6.96 -2.47 4.11
CA GLU A 46 -7.88 -2.85 3.02
C GLU A 46 -7.21 -3.83 2.05
N ARG A 47 -5.91 -3.66 1.83
CA ARG A 47 -5.08 -4.47 0.95
C ARG A 47 -3.62 -4.47 1.38
N ILE A 48 -2.92 -5.55 1.08
CA ILE A 48 -1.47 -5.68 1.21
C ILE A 48 -0.90 -5.84 -0.20
N VAL A 49 0.13 -5.07 -0.54
CA VAL A 49 0.77 -5.14 -1.86
C VAL A 49 2.18 -5.66 -1.68
N THR A 50 2.55 -6.70 -2.44
CA THR A 50 3.91 -7.22 -2.47
C THR A 50 4.41 -7.31 -3.91
N GLY A 51 5.63 -6.86 -4.14
CA GLY A 51 6.35 -6.94 -5.40
C GLY A 51 7.46 -7.97 -5.29
N VAL A 52 7.39 -9.06 -6.05
CA VAL A 52 8.35 -10.18 -6.00
C VAL A 52 8.74 -10.62 -7.41
N GLU A 53 9.82 -11.38 -7.54
CA GLU A 53 10.29 -11.94 -8.81
C GLU A 53 10.24 -13.48 -8.84
N ASP A 54 10.02 -14.13 -7.69
CA ASP A 54 10.03 -15.58 -7.53
C ASP A 54 8.97 -16.04 -6.51
N SER A 55 8.55 -17.29 -6.65
CA SER A 55 7.48 -17.91 -5.84
C SER A 55 7.91 -18.24 -4.41
N GLU A 56 9.21 -18.45 -4.17
CA GLU A 56 9.74 -18.72 -2.83
C GLU A 56 9.61 -17.46 -1.96
N THR A 57 10.05 -16.31 -2.48
CA THR A 57 9.91 -15.01 -1.83
C THR A 57 8.44 -14.63 -1.63
N GLU A 58 7.55 -14.92 -2.59
CA GLU A 58 6.10 -14.75 -2.39
C GLU A 58 5.62 -15.55 -1.19
N ARG A 59 5.98 -16.84 -1.13
CA ARG A 59 5.57 -17.75 -0.05
C ARG A 59 6.04 -17.26 1.30
N THR A 60 7.30 -16.84 1.41
CA THR A 60 7.86 -16.27 2.64
C THR A 60 7.09 -15.03 3.09
N LEU A 61 6.80 -14.10 2.18
CA LEU A 61 6.02 -12.90 2.53
C LEU A 61 4.59 -13.23 2.91
N ARG A 62 3.96 -14.20 2.24
CA ARG A 62 2.61 -14.66 2.59
C ARG A 62 2.56 -15.26 3.99
N GLU A 63 3.58 -16.04 4.36
CA GLU A 63 3.68 -16.58 5.73
C GLU A 63 3.87 -15.49 6.79
N ILE A 64 4.68 -14.46 6.50
CA ILE A 64 4.83 -13.30 7.39
C ILE A 64 3.48 -12.59 7.60
N TYR A 65 2.70 -12.44 6.53
CA TYR A 65 1.40 -11.78 6.57
C TYR A 65 0.23 -12.68 6.97
N ARG A 66 0.43 -13.98 7.11
CA ARG A 66 -0.63 -14.96 7.40
C ARG A 66 -1.51 -14.56 8.60
N PRO A 67 -0.98 -14.12 9.75
CA PRO A 67 -1.82 -13.67 10.87
C PRO A 67 -2.76 -12.53 10.49
N ILE A 68 -2.29 -11.57 9.69
CA ILE A 68 -3.10 -10.42 9.24
C ILE A 68 -4.11 -10.83 8.18
N LEU A 69 -3.73 -11.70 7.24
CA LEU A 69 -4.63 -12.20 6.18
C LEU A 69 -5.78 -13.04 6.76
N GLU A 70 -5.47 -13.87 7.75
CA GLU A 70 -6.46 -14.72 8.45
C GLU A 70 -7.18 -13.98 9.58
N GLN A 71 -6.82 -12.71 9.84
CA GLN A 71 -7.31 -11.92 10.98
C GLN A 71 -7.17 -12.67 12.32
N ASN A 72 -6.07 -13.40 12.48
CA ASN A 72 -5.74 -14.22 13.63
C ASN A 72 -4.48 -13.68 14.32
N PHE A 73 -4.67 -12.68 15.19
CA PHE A 73 -3.60 -12.07 15.97
C PHE A 73 -4.17 -11.44 17.26
N HIS A 74 -3.30 -11.21 18.24
CA HIS A 74 -3.66 -10.44 19.43
C HIS A 74 -3.62 -8.94 19.11
N CYS A 75 -4.78 -8.28 19.08
CA CYS A 75 -4.85 -6.86 18.78
C CYS A 75 -4.47 -6.01 20.02
N PRO A 76 -3.37 -5.22 19.97
CA PRO A 76 -2.97 -4.37 21.09
C PRO A 76 -3.89 -3.16 21.31
N MET A 77 -4.78 -2.86 20.36
CA MET A 77 -5.64 -1.67 20.39
C MET A 77 -6.96 -1.88 21.14
N HIS A 78 -7.44 -3.12 21.26
CA HIS A 78 -8.75 -3.42 21.81
C HIS A 78 -8.63 -4.44 22.96
N ARG A 79 -8.98 -4.02 24.18
CA ARG A 79 -8.92 -4.87 25.38
C ARG A 79 -10.05 -5.91 25.42
N GLU A 80 -11.21 -5.59 24.88
CA GLU A 80 -12.44 -6.41 24.94
C GLU A 80 -12.74 -7.12 23.61
N GLY A 81 -11.69 -7.55 22.92
CA GLY A 81 -11.80 -8.23 21.63
C GLY A 81 -11.79 -7.26 20.44
N CYS A 82 -11.05 -7.64 19.40
CA CYS A 82 -10.93 -6.83 18.21
C CYS A 82 -12.16 -7.00 17.31
N PRO A 83 -12.77 -5.91 16.80
CA PRO A 83 -13.88 -6.03 15.86
C PRO A 83 -13.44 -6.84 14.63
N ARG A 84 -14.26 -7.82 14.23
CA ARG A 84 -14.00 -8.61 13.02
C ARG A 84 -14.10 -7.70 11.81
N ARG A 85 -13.06 -7.71 10.99
CA ARG A 85 -13.02 -7.03 9.69
C ARG A 85 -12.85 -8.05 8.58
N SER A 86 -13.18 -7.63 7.36
CA SER A 86 -12.91 -8.41 6.16
C SER A 86 -11.41 -8.70 6.05
N ALA A 87 -11.08 -9.91 5.61
CA ALA A 87 -9.72 -10.30 5.33
C ALA A 87 -9.15 -9.37 4.23
N PRO A 88 -7.93 -8.81 4.41
CA PRO A 88 -7.32 -7.99 3.39
C PRO A 88 -7.00 -8.80 2.13
N HIS A 89 -7.09 -8.15 0.97
CA HIS A 89 -6.61 -8.73 -0.27
C HIS A 89 -5.07 -8.64 -0.33
N LEU A 90 -4.39 -9.78 -0.54
CA LEU A 90 -2.98 -9.81 -0.89
C LEU A 90 -2.82 -9.67 -2.40
N LEU A 91 -2.24 -8.55 -2.84
CA LEU A 91 -1.95 -8.26 -4.23
C LEU A 91 -0.46 -8.50 -4.50
N VAL A 92 -0.17 -9.60 -5.17
CA VAL A 92 1.18 -9.96 -5.59
C VAL A 92 1.43 -9.41 -7.00
N THR A 93 2.54 -8.70 -7.19
CA THR A 93 2.89 -8.06 -8.45
C THR A 93 4.41 -8.05 -8.67
N SER A 94 4.88 -7.38 -9.72
CA SER A 94 6.32 -7.16 -9.94
C SER A 94 6.86 -6.09 -8.98
N ILE A 95 8.16 -6.13 -8.66
CA ILE A 95 8.82 -5.11 -7.83
C ILE A 95 8.54 -3.69 -8.35
N LYS A 96 8.71 -3.47 -9.66
CA LYS A 96 8.50 -2.15 -10.28
C LYS A 96 7.05 -1.67 -10.12
N SER A 97 6.10 -2.58 -10.33
CA SER A 97 4.67 -2.28 -10.19
C SER A 97 4.34 -1.91 -8.74
N ALA A 98 4.81 -2.68 -7.75
CA ALA A 98 4.56 -2.39 -6.34
C ALA A 98 5.13 -1.02 -5.93
N GLU A 99 6.35 -0.70 -6.36
CA GLU A 99 6.95 0.62 -6.13
C GLU A 99 6.12 1.75 -6.76
N LEU A 100 5.68 1.56 -8.01
CA LEU A 100 4.87 2.55 -8.72
C LEU A 100 3.49 2.72 -8.09
N ILE A 101 2.82 1.63 -7.68
CA ILE A 101 1.52 1.67 -7.01
C ILE A 101 1.56 2.59 -5.78
N LYS A 102 2.65 2.59 -5.02
CA LYS A 102 2.77 3.48 -3.86
C LYS A 102 2.73 4.96 -4.26
N HIS A 103 3.48 5.33 -5.30
CA HIS A 103 3.49 6.71 -5.79
C HIS A 103 2.15 7.10 -6.38
N THR A 104 1.63 6.26 -7.26
CA THR A 104 0.35 6.51 -7.95
C THR A 104 -0.79 6.64 -6.95
N SER A 105 -0.84 5.82 -5.89
CA SER A 105 -1.88 5.89 -4.87
C SER A 105 -1.89 7.26 -4.16
N ASN A 106 -0.72 7.77 -3.77
CA ASN A 106 -0.63 9.06 -3.10
C ASN A 106 -0.92 10.22 -4.06
N SER A 107 -0.38 10.16 -5.28
CA SER A 107 -0.61 11.18 -6.31
C SER A 107 -2.07 11.25 -6.74
N PHE A 108 -2.74 10.10 -6.88
CA PHE A 108 -4.15 10.05 -7.27
C PHE A 108 -5.05 10.63 -6.18
N LEU A 109 -4.75 10.39 -4.89
CA LEU A 109 -5.47 11.03 -3.79
C LEU A 109 -5.32 12.56 -3.84
N ALA A 110 -4.11 13.06 -4.10
CA ALA A 110 -3.88 14.49 -4.26
C ALA A 110 -4.67 15.07 -5.44
N VAL A 111 -4.72 14.36 -6.58
CA VAL A 111 -5.52 14.77 -7.75
C VAL A 111 -7.01 14.87 -7.40
N LYS A 112 -7.57 13.90 -6.65
CA LYS A 112 -8.98 13.95 -6.24
C LYS A 112 -9.29 15.20 -5.40
N ILE A 113 -8.41 15.54 -4.46
CA ILE A 113 -8.59 16.73 -3.61
C ILE A 113 -8.49 18.01 -4.45
N SER A 114 -7.45 18.12 -5.29
CA SER A 114 -7.30 19.28 -6.17
C SER A 114 -8.48 19.45 -7.12
N TYR A 115 -9.00 18.34 -7.68
CA TYR A 115 -10.18 18.35 -8.53
C TYR A 115 -11.42 18.83 -7.77
N ALA A 116 -11.65 18.33 -6.55
CA ALA A 116 -12.76 18.76 -5.71
C ALA A 116 -12.69 20.26 -5.40
N ASN A 117 -11.50 20.80 -5.13
CA ASN A 117 -11.31 22.23 -4.88
C ASN A 117 -11.63 23.08 -6.13
N VAL A 118 -11.14 22.66 -7.31
CA VAL A 118 -11.45 23.35 -8.58
C VAL A 118 -12.95 23.31 -8.89
N LEU A 119 -13.61 22.18 -8.59
CA LEU A 119 -15.06 22.05 -8.77
C LEU A 119 -15.82 23.00 -7.84
N ALA A 120 -15.39 23.13 -6.58
CA ALA A 120 -15.97 24.07 -5.63
C ALA A 120 -15.85 25.52 -6.13
N ASP A 121 -14.66 25.94 -6.57
CA ASP A 121 -14.42 27.28 -7.12
C ASP A 121 -15.31 27.56 -8.35
N LEU A 122 -15.55 26.55 -9.19
CA LEU A 122 -16.41 26.67 -10.37
C LEU A 122 -17.89 26.79 -9.96
N CYS A 123 -18.34 25.98 -9.01
CA CYS A 123 -19.70 26.03 -8.46
C CYS A 123 -20.00 27.40 -7.86
N GLU A 124 -19.09 27.97 -7.07
CA GLU A 124 -19.25 29.32 -6.48
C GLU A 124 -19.43 30.39 -7.56
N ARG A 125 -18.65 30.35 -8.64
CA ARG A 125 -18.72 31.33 -9.73
C ARG A 125 -20.00 31.22 -10.56
N LEU A 126 -20.56 30.02 -10.66
CA LEU A 126 -21.78 29.75 -11.43
C LEU A 126 -23.05 29.81 -10.57
N GLY A 127 -22.94 29.95 -9.25
CA GLY A 127 -24.06 29.90 -8.33
C GLY A 127 -24.67 28.49 -8.16
N ALA A 128 -23.87 27.44 -8.40
CA ALA A 128 -24.27 26.05 -8.21
C ALA A 128 -23.85 25.52 -6.83
N ASP A 129 -24.54 24.51 -6.31
CA ASP A 129 -24.18 23.86 -5.04
C ASP A 129 -23.18 22.71 -5.29
N VAL A 130 -21.98 22.83 -4.71
CA VAL A 130 -20.93 21.81 -4.82
C VAL A 130 -21.32 20.48 -4.18
N GLN A 131 -22.16 20.49 -3.13
CA GLN A 131 -22.64 19.26 -2.48
C GLN A 131 -23.60 18.50 -3.37
N GLU A 132 -24.52 19.20 -4.06
CA GLU A 132 -25.43 18.56 -5.02
C GLU A 132 -24.64 17.92 -6.17
N VAL A 133 -23.67 18.66 -6.73
CA VAL A 133 -22.83 18.19 -7.83
C VAL A 133 -21.96 17.01 -7.41
N THR A 134 -21.27 17.09 -6.26
CA THR A 134 -20.40 16.01 -5.79
C THR A 134 -21.20 14.76 -5.39
N HIS A 135 -22.37 14.93 -4.79
CA HIS A 135 -23.24 13.80 -4.48
C HIS A 135 -23.72 13.05 -5.73
N ALA A 136 -24.04 13.77 -6.81
CA ALA A 136 -24.53 13.18 -8.05
C ALA A 136 -23.47 12.39 -8.84
N ILE A 137 -22.18 12.73 -8.68
CA ILE A 137 -21.07 12.07 -9.40
C ILE A 137 -20.45 10.88 -8.65
N GLY A 138 -20.64 10.80 -7.33
CA GLY A 138 -20.03 9.78 -6.45
C GLY A 138 -18.64 10.15 -5.94
#